data_AF-A0A8K0JC79-F1
#
_entry.id   AF-A0A8K0JC79-F1
#
_cell.length_a   1.000
_cell.length_b   1.000
_cell.length_c   1.000
_cell.angle_alpha   90.00
_cell.angle_beta   90.00
_cell.angle_gamma   90.00
#
_symmetry.space_group_name_H-M   'P 1'
#
loop_
_entity.id
_entity.type
_entity.pdbx_description
1 polymer ?
#
loop_
_entity_poly.entity_id
_entity_poly.type
_entity_poly.pdbx_seq_one_letter_code
_entity_poly.pdbx_strand_id
1 'polypeptide(L)'
;MENGSDQPNFRRTSDALQVLAQEVNLFPNIPTSRNLSRLDRVFDQLEALQREVTASRRYMEESSRRQMDVLERVEERLRTLETTTRAGQLNVPALVYNNQIKHDEVKLAPLHSYVTGQLAEGTSISFEELKNMPAPGVERLLRELSLSTEGNAQARKQRLRFNLGVQVSRAPQN
;
A
#
# COMPACT_ATOMS: atom_id res chain seq x y z
N MET A 1 -62.34 -3.23 26.60
CA MET A 1 -62.37 -1.87 27.17
C MET A 1 -61.30 -1.84 28.23
N GLU A 2 -60.21 -1.13 27.95
CA GLU A 2 -58.97 -1.12 28.73
C GLU A 2 -59.16 -0.32 30.03
N ASN A 3 -58.81 -0.93 31.16
CA ASN A 3 -58.78 -0.28 32.47
C ASN A 3 -57.58 0.68 32.53
N GLY A 4 -57.77 1.91 32.08
CA GLY A 4 -56.82 3.00 32.32
C GLY A 4 -57.10 3.69 33.65
N SER A 5 -56.53 3.21 34.77
CA SER A 5 -56.39 4.03 35.99
C SER A 5 -55.46 3.51 37.10
N ASP A 6 -54.49 2.61 36.84
CA ASP A 6 -53.47 2.26 37.85
C ASP A 6 -52.11 2.87 37.50
N GLN A 7 -52.10 4.17 37.20
CA GLN A 7 -50.84 4.91 37.20
C GLN A 7 -50.50 5.37 38.62
N PRO A 8 -49.28 5.07 39.12
CA PRO A 8 -48.83 5.56 40.41
C PRO A 8 -48.95 7.09 40.46
N ASN A 9 -49.45 7.61 41.58
CA ASN A 9 -49.47 9.05 41.78
C ASN A 9 -48.04 9.54 42.01
N PHE A 10 -47.33 9.86 40.92
CA PHE A 10 -45.94 10.29 40.93
C PHE A 10 -45.69 11.51 41.82
N ARG A 11 -46.70 12.38 41.97
CA ARG A 11 -46.63 13.51 42.89
C ARG A 11 -46.57 13.03 44.34
N ARG A 12 -47.45 12.11 44.71
CA ARG A 12 -47.44 11.49 46.05
C ARG A 12 -46.15 10.72 46.32
N THR A 13 -45.61 10.04 45.30
CA THR A 13 -44.32 9.34 45.40
C THR A 13 -43.16 10.33 45.58
N SER A 14 -43.16 11.43 44.84
CA SER A 14 -42.17 12.51 44.94
C SER A 14 -42.21 13.17 46.32
N ASP A 15 -43.41 13.50 46.82
CA ASP A 15 -43.60 14.11 48.14
C ASP A 15 -43.12 13.15 49.25
N ALA A 16 -43.44 11.86 49.14
CA ALA A 16 -42.97 10.85 50.08
C ALA A 16 -41.44 10.69 50.06
N LEU A 17 -40.81 10.70 48.89
CA LEU A 17 -39.34 10.65 48.77
C LEU A 17 -38.68 11.89 49.35
N GLN A 18 -39.30 13.06 49.19
CA GLN A 18 -38.78 14.32 49.72
C GLN A 18 -38.83 14.36 51.25
N VAL A 19 -39.93 13.88 51.85
CA VAL A 19 -40.05 13.72 53.32
C VAL A 19 -39.03 12.71 53.84
N LEU A 20 -38.88 11.56 53.17
CA LEU A 20 -37.94 10.53 53.58
C LEU A 20 -36.48 11.01 53.49
N ALA A 21 -36.14 11.83 52.49
CA ALA A 21 -34.84 12.48 52.37
C ALA A 21 -34.59 13.51 53.48
N GLN A 22 -35.62 14.26 53.90
CA GLN A 22 -35.53 15.19 55.03
C GLN A 22 -35.31 14.43 56.35
N GLU A 23 -36.03 13.34 56.59
CA GLU A 23 -35.87 12.48 57.77
C GLU A 23 -34.49 11.79 57.80
N VAL A 24 -34.00 11.34 56.65
CA VAL A 24 -32.63 10.78 56.51
C VAL A 24 -31.55 11.80 56.86
N ASN A 25 -31.75 13.08 56.52
CA ASN A 25 -30.84 14.18 56.88
C ASN A 25 -30.86 14.52 58.39
N LEU A 26 -31.88 14.10 59.13
CA LEU A 26 -31.96 14.29 60.59
C LEU A 26 -31.17 13.23 61.36
N PHE A 27 -30.71 12.16 60.71
CA PHE A 27 -29.85 11.16 61.36
C PHE A 27 -28.37 11.57 61.26
N PRO A 28 -27.71 11.94 62.37
CA PRO A 28 -26.30 12.36 62.36
C PRO A 28 -25.31 11.22 62.07
N ASN A 29 -25.80 9.98 61.90
CA ASN A 29 -25.00 8.77 61.78
C ASN A 29 -25.23 7.98 60.49
N ILE A 30 -25.98 8.49 59.51
CA ILE A 30 -26.04 7.81 58.21
C ILE A 30 -24.76 8.21 57.45
N PRO A 31 -23.88 7.27 57.07
CA PRO A 31 -22.64 7.55 56.34
C PRO A 31 -22.94 7.90 54.86
N THR A 32 -24.03 8.61 54.57
CA THR A 32 -24.42 9.08 53.23
C THR A 32 -23.32 9.95 52.64
N SER A 33 -22.72 10.85 53.41
CA SER A 33 -21.61 11.69 52.94
C SER A 33 -20.37 10.87 52.53
N ARG A 34 -20.00 9.85 53.33
CA ARG A 34 -18.83 9.00 53.04
C ARG A 34 -19.07 8.07 51.85
N ASN A 35 -20.29 7.60 51.65
CA ASN A 35 -20.67 6.76 50.51
C ASN A 35 -20.80 7.59 49.22
N LEU A 36 -21.30 8.83 49.28
CA LEU A 36 -21.36 9.75 48.14
C LEU A 36 -19.96 10.12 47.65
N SER A 37 -19.05 10.54 48.54
CA SER A 37 -17.66 10.82 48.16
C SER A 37 -16.91 9.60 47.61
N ARG A 38 -17.33 8.38 47.97
CA ARG A 38 -16.78 7.14 47.41
C ARG A 38 -17.32 6.88 46.01
N LEU A 39 -18.60 7.14 45.77
CA LEU A 39 -19.21 7.05 44.44
C LEU A 39 -18.64 8.09 43.48
N ASP A 40 -18.45 9.34 43.93
CA ASP A 40 -17.83 10.41 43.12
C ASP A 40 -16.44 10.00 42.62
N ARG A 41 -15.60 9.45 43.51
CA ARG A 41 -14.28 8.92 43.12
C ARG A 41 -14.36 7.78 42.12
N VAL A 42 -15.36 6.91 42.24
CA VAL A 42 -15.55 5.81 41.28
C VAL A 42 -15.98 6.38 39.92
N PHE A 43 -16.86 7.39 39.89
CA PHE A 43 -17.25 8.06 38.65
C PHE A 43 -16.06 8.78 38.00
N ASP A 44 -15.24 9.49 38.77
CA ASP A 44 -14.01 10.13 38.26
C ASP A 44 -13.04 9.10 37.66
N GLN A 45 -12.88 7.94 38.32
CA GLN A 45 -12.05 6.85 37.83
C GLN A 45 -12.60 6.21 36.55
N LEU A 46 -13.93 6.02 36.47
CA LEU A 46 -14.58 5.51 35.26
C LEU A 46 -14.46 6.49 34.10
N GLU A 47 -14.59 7.79 34.35
CA GLU A 47 -14.42 8.80 33.32
C GLU A 47 -12.96 8.85 32.82
N ALA A 48 -11.99 8.78 33.72
CA ALA A 48 -10.58 8.69 33.37
C ALA A 48 -10.28 7.45 32.52
N LEU A 49 -10.80 6.28 32.93
CA LEU A 49 -10.64 5.03 32.20
C LEU A 49 -11.32 5.10 30.82
N GLN A 50 -12.50 5.69 30.70
CA GLN A 50 -13.20 5.85 29.44
C GLN A 50 -12.41 6.74 28.46
N ARG A 51 -11.79 7.81 28.96
CA ARG A 51 -10.90 8.67 28.16
C ARG A 51 -9.66 7.89 27.70
N GLU A 52 -9.04 7.11 28.59
CA GLU A 52 -7.87 6.28 28.25
C GLU A 52 -8.20 5.21 27.21
N VAL A 53 -9.30 4.48 27.38
CA VAL A 53 -9.76 3.46 26.40
C VAL A 53 -10.04 4.11 25.05
N THR A 54 -10.66 5.28 25.02
CA THR A 54 -10.92 6.02 23.78
C THR A 54 -9.62 6.45 23.10
N ALA A 55 -8.63 6.93 23.87
CA ALA A 55 -7.33 7.31 23.35
C ALA A 55 -6.55 6.10 22.82
N SER A 56 -6.52 5.00 23.58
CA SER A 56 -5.89 3.73 23.17
C SER A 56 -6.52 3.19 21.90
N ARG A 57 -7.86 3.24 21.78
CA ARG A 57 -8.56 2.81 20.57
C ARG A 57 -8.16 3.63 19.36
N ARG A 58 -8.10 4.96 19.48
CA ARG A 58 -7.64 5.84 18.38
C ARG A 58 -6.21 5.53 17.97
N TYR A 59 -5.32 5.31 18.94
CA TYR A 59 -3.94 4.94 18.66
C TYR A 59 -3.84 3.60 17.92
N MET A 60 -4.60 2.59 18.34
CA MET A 60 -4.65 1.28 17.68
C MET A 60 -5.20 1.39 16.25
N GLU A 61 -6.25 2.17 16.04
CA GLU A 61 -6.83 2.42 14.72
C GLU A 61 -5.82 3.12 13.79
N GLU A 62 -5.07 4.11 14.29
CA GLU A 62 -4.04 4.80 13.52
C GLU A 62 -2.83 3.89 13.22
N SER A 63 -2.39 3.11 14.20
CA SER A 63 -1.31 2.13 14.03
C SER A 63 -1.68 1.07 12.98
N SER A 64 -2.90 0.55 13.06
CA SER A 64 -3.43 -0.43 12.09
C SER A 64 -3.47 0.14 10.67
N ARG A 65 -3.92 1.39 10.50
CA ARG A 65 -3.90 2.07 9.19
C ARG A 65 -2.48 2.17 8.63
N ARG A 66 -1.52 2.62 9.44
CA ARG A 66 -0.11 2.71 9.01
C ARG A 66 0.47 1.34 8.64
N GLN A 67 0.11 0.30 9.38
CA GLN A 67 0.53 -1.07 9.05
C GLN A 67 -0.04 -1.53 7.70
N MET A 68 -1.31 -1.26 7.43
CA MET A 68 -1.93 -1.57 6.14
C MET A 68 -1.26 -0.82 4.99
N ASP A 69 -0.96 0.48 5.15
CA ASP A 69 -0.23 1.27 4.14
C ASP A 69 1.17 0.69 3.84
N VAL A 70 1.87 0.20 4.87
CA VAL A 70 3.17 -0.44 4.70
C VAL A 70 3.03 -1.78 3.97
N LEU A 71 2.04 -2.59 4.33
CA LEU A 71 1.78 -3.87 3.68
C LEU A 71 1.44 -3.70 2.20
N GLU A 72 0.60 -2.73 1.85
CA GLU A 72 0.26 -2.43 0.45
C GLU A 72 1.51 -2.05 -0.37
N ARG A 73 2.39 -1.20 0.20
CA ARG A 73 3.66 -0.85 -0.45
C ARG A 73 4.60 -2.04 -0.61
N VAL A 74 4.63 -2.95 0.36
CA VAL A 74 5.44 -4.16 0.29
C VAL A 74 4.90 -5.10 -0.79
N GLU A 75 3.58 -5.28 -0.85
CA GLU A 75 2.93 -6.12 -1.87
C GLU A 75 3.24 -5.59 -3.28
N GLU A 76 3.13 -4.29 -3.50
CA GLU A 76 3.44 -3.69 -4.81
C GLU A 76 4.91 -3.87 -5.21
N ARG A 77 5.83 -3.75 -4.25
CA ARG A 77 7.25 -4.02 -4.46
C ARG A 77 7.51 -5.49 -4.81
N LEU A 78 6.82 -6.41 -4.14
CA LEU A 78 6.93 -7.85 -4.43
C LEU A 78 6.40 -8.18 -5.82
N ARG A 79 5.26 -7.62 -6.24
CA ARG A 79 4.73 -7.79 -7.61
C ARG A 79 5.69 -7.25 -8.67
N THR A 80 6.29 -6.09 -8.42
CA THR A 80 7.33 -5.54 -9.31
C THR A 80 8.54 -6.46 -9.39
N LEU A 81 9.01 -6.98 -8.26
CA LEU A 81 10.15 -7.90 -8.21
C LEU A 81 9.86 -9.23 -8.93
N GLU A 82 8.67 -9.79 -8.75
CA GLU A 82 8.24 -11.01 -9.42
C GLU A 82 8.20 -10.81 -10.95
N THR A 83 7.60 -9.70 -11.40
CA THR A 83 7.51 -9.34 -12.82
C THR A 83 8.88 -9.20 -13.45
N THR A 84 9.78 -8.46 -12.80
CA THR A 84 11.16 -8.26 -13.27
C THR A 84 11.97 -9.55 -13.29
N THR A 85 11.84 -10.39 -12.26
CA THR A 85 12.53 -11.68 -12.17
C THR A 85 12.07 -12.62 -13.29
N ARG A 86 10.75 -12.71 -13.52
CA ARG A 86 10.18 -13.54 -14.58
C ARG A 86 10.61 -13.06 -15.96
N ALA A 87 10.54 -11.76 -16.24
CA ALA A 87 11.02 -11.19 -17.50
C ALA A 87 12.51 -11.51 -17.73
N GLY A 88 13.34 -11.39 -16.68
CA GLY A 88 14.76 -11.76 -16.75
C GLY A 88 14.98 -13.22 -17.12
N GLN A 89 14.28 -14.15 -16.47
CA GLN A 89 14.35 -15.58 -16.77
C GLN A 89 13.96 -15.91 -18.22
N LEU A 90 12.90 -15.27 -18.73
CA LEU A 90 12.45 -15.45 -20.11
C LEU A 90 13.41 -14.80 -21.12
N ASN A 91 14.09 -13.73 -20.74
CA ASN A 91 15.01 -13.00 -21.60
C ASN A 91 16.36 -13.70 -21.77
N VAL A 92 16.84 -14.43 -20.76
CA VAL A 92 18.17 -15.08 -20.84
C VAL A 92 18.33 -15.96 -22.09
N PRO A 93 17.42 -16.90 -22.42
CA PRO A 93 17.54 -17.70 -23.65
C PRO A 93 17.50 -16.86 -24.93
N ALA A 94 16.63 -15.84 -24.98
CA ALA A 94 16.51 -14.94 -26.13
C ALA A 94 17.80 -14.13 -26.34
N LEU A 95 18.42 -13.65 -25.27
CA LEU A 95 19.71 -12.96 -25.31
C LEU A 95 20.83 -13.88 -25.76
N VAL A 96 20.85 -15.14 -25.31
CA VAL A 96 21.84 -16.13 -25.77
C VAL A 96 21.68 -16.38 -27.27
N TYR A 97 20.44 -16.52 -27.77
CA TYR A 97 20.17 -16.66 -29.20
C TYR A 97 20.61 -15.41 -29.99
N ASN A 98 20.22 -14.22 -29.54
CA ASN A 98 20.55 -12.95 -30.20
C ASN A 98 22.06 -12.71 -30.32
N ASN A 99 22.83 -13.11 -29.30
CA ASN A 99 24.30 -13.04 -29.32
C ASN A 99 24.95 -13.93 -30.38
N GLN A 100 24.25 -14.94 -30.90
CA GLN A 100 24.76 -15.81 -31.96
C GLN A 100 24.45 -15.27 -33.36
N ILE A 101 23.53 -14.29 -33.50
CA ILE A 101 23.15 -13.72 -34.78
C ILE A 101 24.25 -12.77 -35.26
N LYS A 102 24.81 -13.05 -36.45
CA LYS A 102 25.87 -12.25 -37.08
C LYS A 102 25.41 -11.48 -38.32
N HIS A 103 24.22 -11.76 -38.82
CA HIS A 103 23.70 -11.19 -40.06
C HIS A 103 22.73 -10.05 -39.76
N ASP A 104 22.87 -8.94 -40.49
CA ASP A 104 22.13 -7.70 -40.22
C ASP A 104 20.62 -7.80 -40.52
N GLU A 105 20.23 -8.73 -41.39
CA GLU A 105 18.85 -8.93 -41.85
C GLU A 105 18.04 -9.90 -40.99
N VAL A 106 18.71 -10.71 -40.15
CA VAL A 106 18.03 -11.70 -39.32
C VAL A 106 17.35 -11.02 -38.15
N LYS A 107 16.06 -11.33 -37.95
CA LYS A 107 15.28 -10.80 -36.82
C LYS A 107 15.76 -11.40 -35.50
N LEU A 108 15.85 -10.55 -34.49
CA LEU A 108 16.17 -10.95 -33.14
C LEU A 108 15.00 -11.71 -32.50
N ALA A 109 15.32 -12.62 -31.60
CA ALA A 109 14.33 -13.17 -30.69
C ALA A 109 13.76 -12.04 -29.82
N PRO A 110 12.43 -11.98 -29.66
CA PRO A 110 11.79 -10.97 -28.85
C PRO A 110 12.18 -11.10 -27.38
N LEU A 111 12.26 -9.97 -26.70
CA LEU A 111 12.43 -9.88 -25.25
C LEU A 111 11.09 -9.56 -24.58
N HIS A 112 11.01 -9.85 -23.29
CA HIS A 112 9.96 -9.46 -22.38
C HIS A 112 10.34 -8.15 -21.68
N SER A 113 9.34 -7.29 -21.51
CA SER A 113 9.44 -6.03 -20.77
C SER A 113 9.61 -6.31 -19.28
N TYR A 114 10.56 -5.64 -18.64
CA TYR A 114 10.73 -5.70 -17.18
C TYR A 114 9.63 -4.91 -16.43
N VAL A 115 8.91 -4.05 -17.14
CA VAL A 115 7.81 -3.25 -16.58
C VAL A 115 6.50 -4.02 -16.60
N THR A 116 6.16 -4.66 -17.73
CA THR A 116 4.85 -5.31 -17.91
C THR A 116 4.91 -6.84 -17.81
N GLY A 117 6.11 -7.44 -17.89
CA GLY A 117 6.28 -8.90 -17.96
C GLY A 117 5.81 -9.53 -19.28
N GLN A 118 5.27 -8.72 -20.19
CA GLN A 118 4.79 -9.17 -21.50
C GLN A 118 5.88 -9.04 -22.56
N LEU A 119 5.65 -9.60 -23.75
CA LEU A 119 6.52 -9.42 -24.89
C LEU A 119 6.68 -7.92 -25.21
N ALA A 120 7.90 -7.42 -25.23
CA ALA A 120 8.21 -6.04 -25.58
C ALA A 120 8.08 -5.86 -27.10
N GLU A 121 6.99 -5.25 -27.54
CA GLU A 121 6.71 -4.99 -28.94
C GLU A 121 7.81 -4.10 -29.55
N GLY A 122 8.47 -4.61 -30.58
CA GLY A 122 9.59 -3.91 -31.22
C GLY A 122 10.98 -4.38 -30.79
N THR A 123 11.08 -5.44 -29.99
CA THR A 123 12.36 -6.16 -29.77
C THR A 123 12.64 -7.23 -30.83
N SER A 124 11.59 -7.72 -31.52
CA SER A 124 11.71 -8.61 -32.69
C SER A 124 11.99 -7.81 -33.96
N ILE A 125 13.17 -7.20 -34.01
CA ILE A 125 13.66 -6.37 -35.12
C ILE A 125 15.00 -6.90 -35.63
N SER A 126 15.34 -6.58 -36.86
CA SER A 126 16.68 -6.85 -37.42
C SER A 126 17.71 -5.81 -36.95
N PHE A 127 19.00 -6.08 -37.14
CA PHE A 127 20.03 -5.10 -36.82
C PHE A 127 19.97 -3.87 -37.72
N GLU A 128 19.56 -4.04 -38.97
CA GLU A 128 19.34 -2.94 -39.90
C GLU A 128 18.20 -2.03 -39.43
N GLU A 129 17.07 -2.61 -39.02
CA GLU A 129 15.93 -1.87 -38.46
C GLU A 129 16.35 -1.11 -37.20
N LEU A 130 17.17 -1.72 -36.34
CA LEU A 130 17.72 -1.08 -35.15
C LEU A 130 18.69 0.08 -35.47
N LYS A 131 19.49 -0.02 -36.54
CA LYS A 131 20.34 1.08 -37.02
C LYS A 131 19.49 2.29 -37.41
N ASN A 132 18.42 2.04 -38.16
CA ASN A 132 17.55 3.06 -38.73
C ASN A 132 16.44 3.53 -37.78
N MET A 133 16.30 2.90 -36.60
CA MET A 133 15.25 3.23 -35.64
C MET A 133 15.30 4.71 -35.19
N PRO A 134 14.15 5.42 -35.17
CA PRO A 134 14.09 6.80 -34.70
C PRO A 134 14.28 6.88 -33.18
N ALA A 135 14.79 8.01 -32.69
CA ALA A 135 15.12 8.19 -31.26
C ALA A 135 13.93 7.91 -30.30
N PRO A 136 12.68 8.31 -30.59
CA PRO A 136 11.53 7.96 -29.73
C PRO A 136 11.27 6.46 -29.66
N GLY A 137 11.55 5.70 -30.73
CA GLY A 137 11.45 4.25 -30.73
C GLY A 137 12.47 3.60 -29.81
N VAL A 138 13.71 4.08 -29.87
CA VAL A 138 14.81 3.61 -29.00
C VAL A 138 14.50 3.91 -27.53
N GLU A 139 14.00 5.10 -27.22
CA GLU A 139 13.62 5.46 -25.84
C GLU A 139 12.54 4.56 -25.26
N ARG A 140 11.51 4.27 -26.06
CA ARG A 140 10.41 3.39 -25.63
C ARG A 140 10.95 2.00 -25.28
N LEU A 141 11.76 1.40 -26.15
CA LEU A 141 12.36 0.09 -25.88
C LEU A 141 13.30 0.11 -24.67
N LEU A 142 14.09 1.17 -24.50
CA LEU A 142 14.91 1.32 -23.30
C LEU A 142 14.06 1.36 -22.02
N ARG A 143 12.94 2.08 -22.02
CA ARG A 143 12.03 2.14 -20.86
C ARG A 143 11.37 0.79 -20.57
N GLU A 144 10.91 0.07 -21.59
CA GLU A 144 10.34 -1.26 -21.45
C GLU A 144 11.34 -2.27 -20.88
N LEU A 145 12.62 -2.13 -21.27
CA LEU A 145 13.70 -2.93 -20.73
C LEU A 145 14.26 -2.39 -19.40
N SER A 146 13.63 -1.37 -18.80
CA SER A 146 14.07 -0.70 -17.57
C SER A 146 15.53 -0.21 -17.62
N LEU A 147 15.98 0.22 -18.79
CA LEU A 147 17.30 0.78 -19.06
C LEU A 147 17.27 2.31 -19.04
N SER A 148 18.40 2.92 -18.67
CA SER A 148 18.55 4.38 -18.70
C SER A 148 18.30 4.94 -20.11
N THR A 149 17.52 6.02 -20.20
CA THR A 149 17.32 6.82 -21.41
C THR A 149 18.21 8.07 -21.43
N GLU A 150 19.20 8.16 -20.56
CA GLU A 150 20.11 9.31 -20.51
C GLU A 150 21.17 9.24 -21.62
N GLY A 151 21.58 10.42 -22.10
CA GLY A 151 22.62 10.60 -23.11
C GLY A 151 22.08 10.89 -24.51
N ASN A 152 23.00 11.10 -25.45
CA ASN A 152 22.66 11.40 -26.84
C ASN A 152 22.03 10.19 -27.56
N ALA A 153 21.46 10.40 -28.75
CA ALA A 153 20.75 9.35 -29.50
C ALA A 153 21.65 8.13 -29.83
N GLN A 154 22.93 8.36 -30.11
CA GLN A 154 23.87 7.28 -30.42
C GLN A 154 24.20 6.43 -29.18
N ALA A 155 24.42 7.07 -28.01
CA ALA A 155 24.65 6.37 -26.76
C ALA A 155 23.45 5.49 -26.38
N ARG A 156 22.23 5.99 -26.58
CA ARG A 156 21.00 5.23 -26.35
C ARG A 156 20.85 4.04 -27.30
N LYS A 157 21.12 4.23 -28.59
CA LYS A 157 21.13 3.13 -29.57
C LYS A 157 22.17 2.08 -29.22
N GLN A 158 23.37 2.51 -28.82
CA GLN A 158 24.45 1.61 -28.43
C GLN A 158 24.08 0.81 -27.17
N ARG A 159 23.45 1.45 -26.19
CA ARG A 159 22.94 0.80 -24.97
C ARG A 159 21.88 -0.24 -25.32
N LEU A 160 20.93 0.10 -26.19
CA LEU A 160 19.89 -0.84 -26.63
C LEU A 160 20.51 -2.05 -27.36
N ARG A 161 21.45 -1.81 -28.27
CA ARG A 161 22.20 -2.87 -28.97
C ARG A 161 22.90 -3.82 -28.01
N PHE A 162 23.64 -3.29 -27.04
CA PHE A 162 24.34 -4.11 -26.08
C PHE A 162 23.36 -5.00 -25.29
N ASN A 163 22.24 -4.44 -24.83
CA ASN A 163 21.25 -5.16 -24.04
C ASN A 163 20.40 -6.14 -24.85
N LEU A 164 20.28 -5.97 -26.17
CA LEU A 164 19.67 -6.96 -27.05
C LEU A 164 20.58 -8.17 -27.33
N GLY A 165 21.81 -8.18 -26.79
CA GLY A 165 22.78 -9.23 -27.05
C GLY A 165 23.46 -9.08 -28.40
N VAL A 166 23.73 -7.85 -28.84
CA VAL A 166 24.36 -7.61 -30.16
C VAL A 166 25.85 -7.36 -29.97
N GLN A 167 26.67 -8.30 -30.42
CA GLN A 167 28.10 -8.05 -30.51
C GLN A 167 28.37 -7.02 -31.62
N VAL A 168 28.93 -5.88 -31.26
CA VAL A 168 29.52 -4.98 -32.26
C VAL A 168 30.72 -5.73 -32.82
N SER A 169 30.57 -6.31 -34.01
CA SER A 169 31.69 -6.86 -34.75
C SER A 169 32.71 -5.73 -34.92
N ARG A 170 33.80 -5.79 -34.16
CA ARG A 170 34.97 -4.95 -34.43
C ARG A 170 35.42 -5.34 -35.82
N ALA A 171 35.38 -4.41 -36.76
CA ALA A 171 35.97 -4.62 -38.07
C ALA A 171 37.41 -5.13 -37.89
N PRO A 172 37.84 -6.19 -38.61
CA PRO A 172 39.25 -6.53 -38.64
C PRO A 172 40.01 -5.31 -39.15
N GLN A 173 40.92 -4.79 -38.34
CA GLN A 173 41.92 -3.84 -38.79
C GLN A 173 42.84 -4.62 -39.75
N ASN A 174 42.59 -4.49 -41.05
CA ASN A 174 43.53 -4.86 -42.11
C ASN A 174 43.84 -3.60 -42.91
#